data_AF-A0A0F9GCZ3-F1
#
_entry.id   AF-A0A0F9GCZ3-F1
#
_cell.length_a   1.000
_cell.length_b   1.000
_cell.length_c   1.000
_cell.angle_alpha   90.00
_cell.angle_beta   90.00
_cell.angle_gamma   90.00
#
_symmetry.space_group_name_H-M   'P 1'
#
loop_
_entity.id
_entity.type
_entity.pdbx_description
1 polymer ?
#
loop_
_entity_poly.entity_id
_entity_poly.type
_entity_poly.pdbx_seq_one_letter_code
_entity_poly.pdbx_strand_id
1 'polypeptide(L)'
;MNGTELIQKERKRQIESEGWSAKHDSKHTDASLALAAVCYAAPGRLFVRKDYANGPAFEDPWPESWEERHDKREFDGNVLIPNEKLPKKQRIRNLVKAGALIAAEIDRLSHKE
;
A
#
# COMPACT_ATOMS: atom_id res chain seq x y z
N MET A 1 1.54 -3.14 -22.86
CA MET A 1 1.55 -2.45 -21.56
C MET A 1 2.80 -2.85 -20.79
N ASN A 2 3.70 -1.91 -20.55
CA ASN A 2 4.88 -2.07 -19.68
C ASN A 2 4.52 -1.76 -18.21
N GLY A 3 5.50 -1.85 -17.31
CA GLY A 3 5.26 -1.64 -15.87
C GLY A 3 4.78 -0.22 -15.51
N THR A 4 5.36 0.81 -16.13
CA THR A 4 4.99 2.21 -15.86
C THR A 4 3.59 2.52 -16.37
N GLU A 5 3.20 2.01 -17.54
CA GLU A 5 1.85 2.13 -18.09
C GLU A 5 0.80 1.46 -17.19
N LEU A 6 1.12 0.31 -16.58
CA LEU A 6 0.21 -0.35 -15.63
C LEU A 6 0.02 0.48 -14.35
N ILE A 7 1.09 1.06 -13.81
CA ILE A 7 1.04 1.95 -12.63
C ILE A 7 0.20 3.19 -12.94
N GLN A 8 0.44 3.83 -14.08
CA GLN A 8 -0.34 4.99 -14.52
C GLN A 8 -1.83 4.66 -14.64
N LYS A 9 -2.16 3.50 -15.23
CA LYS A 9 -3.54 3.05 -15.35
C LYS A 9 -4.21 2.82 -13.99
N GLU A 10 -3.51 2.21 -13.04
CA GLU A 10 -4.06 2.03 -11.68
C GLU A 10 -4.21 3.35 -10.95
N ARG A 11 -3.26 4.28 -11.08
CA ARG A 11 -3.38 5.61 -10.48
C ARG A 11 -4.59 6.35 -11.03
N LYS A 12 -4.82 6.28 -12.34
CA LYS A 12 -6.03 6.82 -12.97
C LYS A 12 -7.30 6.17 -12.42
N ARG A 13 -7.33 4.84 -12.27
CA ARG A 13 -8.46 4.11 -11.67
C ARG A 13 -8.73 4.56 -10.22
N GLN A 14 -7.71 4.72 -9.40
CA GLN A 14 -7.84 5.19 -8.01
C GLN A 14 -8.51 6.57 -7.95
N ILE A 15 -8.09 7.49 -8.82
CA ILE A 15 -8.69 8.84 -8.90
C ILE A 15 -10.14 8.76 -9.38
N GLU A 16 -10.41 8.05 -10.47
CA GLU A 16 -11.71 8.04 -11.14
C GLU A 16 -12.77 7.19 -10.42
N SER A 17 -12.37 6.04 -9.86
CA SER A 17 -13.31 5.09 -9.25
C SER A 17 -13.41 5.24 -7.74
N GLU A 18 -12.30 5.57 -7.05
CA GLU A 18 -12.26 5.66 -5.58
C GLU A 18 -12.30 7.11 -5.09
N GLY A 19 -12.13 8.10 -5.98
CA GLY A 19 -12.08 9.51 -5.62
C GLY A 19 -10.80 9.92 -4.88
N TRP A 20 -9.71 9.14 -4.98
CA TRP A 20 -8.41 9.40 -4.36
C TRP A 20 -7.66 10.54 -5.08
N SER A 21 -8.24 11.73 -5.04
CA SER A 21 -7.70 12.98 -5.61
C SER A 21 -6.48 13.49 -4.84
N ALA A 22 -5.77 14.48 -5.38
CA ALA A 22 -4.69 15.15 -4.66
C ALA A 22 -5.13 15.72 -3.29
N LYS A 23 -6.38 16.19 -3.17
CA LYS A 23 -6.97 16.66 -1.90
C LYS A 23 -7.27 15.52 -0.92
N HIS A 24 -7.53 14.32 -1.41
CA HIS A 24 -7.62 13.12 -0.57
C HIS A 24 -6.21 12.79 -0.06
N ASP A 25 -5.24 12.71 -0.97
CA ASP A 25 -3.88 12.29 -0.67
C ASP A 25 -3.15 13.27 0.27
N SER A 26 -3.44 14.56 0.18
CA SER A 26 -2.90 15.59 1.10
C SER A 26 -3.23 15.34 2.57
N LYS A 27 -4.24 14.52 2.87
CA LYS A 27 -4.61 14.15 4.25
C LYS A 27 -3.72 13.06 4.84
N HIS A 28 -2.97 12.32 4.02
CA HIS A 28 -2.07 11.26 4.45
C HIS A 28 -0.69 11.80 4.84
N THR A 29 -0.64 12.65 5.87
CA THR A 29 0.60 13.26 6.37
C THR A 29 1.42 12.33 7.27
N ASP A 30 0.88 11.16 7.60
CA ASP A 30 1.45 10.09 8.45
C ASP A 30 2.28 9.07 7.66
N ALA A 31 2.61 9.38 6.39
CA ALA A 31 3.27 8.48 5.45
C ALA A 31 2.49 7.18 5.13
N SER A 32 1.18 7.13 5.40
CA SER A 32 0.37 5.93 5.17
C SER A 32 0.38 5.46 3.70
N LEU A 33 0.47 6.38 2.74
CA LEU A 33 0.56 6.06 1.30
C LEU A 33 1.83 5.25 1.00
N ALA A 34 2.98 5.72 1.48
CA ALA A 34 4.25 5.03 1.32
C ALA A 34 4.26 3.68 2.05
N LEU A 35 3.73 3.64 3.28
CA LEU A 35 3.69 2.42 4.08
C LEU A 35 2.82 1.34 3.43
N ALA A 36 1.60 1.69 2.98
CA ALA A 36 0.74 0.77 2.22
C ALA A 36 1.41 0.29 0.93
N ALA A 37 2.14 1.17 0.23
CA ALA A 37 2.90 0.79 -0.95
C ALA A 37 3.96 -0.27 -0.63
N VAL A 38 4.71 -0.10 0.46
CA VAL A 38 5.69 -1.09 0.93
C VAL A 38 5.02 -2.42 1.27
N CYS A 39 3.87 -2.41 1.96
CA CYS A 39 3.09 -3.61 2.27
C CYS A 39 2.64 -4.37 1.00
N TYR A 40 2.26 -3.65 -0.06
CA TYR A 40 1.97 -4.27 -1.36
C TYR A 40 3.24 -4.75 -2.09
N ALA A 41 4.35 -4.03 -1.97
CA ALA A 41 5.58 -4.30 -2.70
C ALA A 41 6.43 -5.44 -2.11
N ALA A 42 6.43 -5.65 -0.80
CA ALA A 42 7.32 -6.60 -0.15
C ALA A 42 7.09 -8.05 -0.63
N PRO A 43 8.14 -8.86 -0.90
CA PRO A 43 7.97 -10.25 -1.31
C PRO A 43 7.48 -11.15 -0.16
N GLY A 44 7.90 -10.86 1.07
CA GLY A 44 7.54 -11.56 2.30
C GLY A 44 6.65 -10.74 3.23
N ARG A 45 6.33 -11.31 4.40
CA ARG A 45 5.65 -10.58 5.47
C ARG A 45 6.58 -9.53 6.06
N LEU A 46 6.03 -8.35 6.32
CA LEU A 46 6.71 -7.31 7.06
C LEU A 46 6.07 -7.18 8.44
N PHE A 47 6.83 -6.66 9.38
CA PHE A 47 6.36 -6.40 10.73
C PHE A 47 6.92 -5.06 11.20
N VAL A 48 6.09 -4.28 11.89
CA VAL A 48 6.56 -3.17 12.73
C VAL A 48 6.83 -3.72 14.11
N ARG A 49 8.03 -3.46 14.62
CA ARG A 49 8.35 -3.73 16.02
C ARG A 49 7.79 -2.58 16.86
N LYS A 50 6.98 -2.92 17.87
CA LYS A 50 6.56 -2.01 18.94
C LYS A 50 7.10 -2.50 20.27
N ASP A 51 7.69 -1.61 21.04
CA ASP A 51 8.26 -1.94 22.35
C ASP A 51 7.25 -1.63 23.46
N TYR A 52 6.92 -2.64 24.27
CA TYR A 52 6.05 -2.53 25.44
C TYR A 52 6.82 -2.87 26.72
N ALA A 53 6.27 -2.52 27.88
CA ALA A 53 6.91 -2.80 29.17
C ALA A 53 7.15 -4.30 29.43
N ASN A 54 6.34 -5.17 28.83
CA ASN A 54 6.44 -6.63 28.93
C ASN A 54 7.19 -7.28 27.74
N GLY A 55 7.82 -6.48 26.87
CA GLY A 55 8.60 -6.96 25.72
C GLY A 55 8.14 -6.39 24.38
N PRO A 56 8.86 -6.71 23.28
CA PRO A 56 8.47 -6.26 21.95
C PRO A 56 7.29 -7.07 21.41
N ALA A 57 6.38 -6.42 20.69
CA ALA A 57 5.44 -7.06 19.78
C ALA A 57 5.79 -6.75 18.33
N PHE A 58 5.35 -7.62 17.43
CA PHE A 58 5.50 -7.48 15.99
C PHE A 58 4.12 -7.44 15.36
N GLU A 59 3.77 -6.31 14.78
CA GLU A 59 2.43 -6.04 14.26
C GLU A 59 2.48 -5.87 12.73
N ASP A 60 1.34 -6.09 12.06
CA ASP A 60 1.24 -5.87 10.63
C ASP A 60 1.46 -4.37 10.32
N PRO A 61 2.37 -4.01 9.39
CA PRO A 61 2.65 -2.63 9.03
C PRO A 61 1.55 -1.93 8.23
N TRP A 62 0.43 -2.58 7.92
CA TRP A 62 -0.68 -1.90 7.26
C TRP A 62 -1.11 -0.65 8.04
N PRO A 63 -1.34 0.50 7.38
CA PRO A 63 -1.68 1.73 8.08
C PRO A 63 -2.90 1.56 8.99
N GLU A 64 -2.71 1.76 10.30
CA GLU A 64 -3.78 1.63 11.30
C GLU A 64 -4.93 2.62 11.09
N SER A 65 -4.64 3.77 10.45
CA SER A 65 -5.63 4.79 10.11
C SER A 65 -6.57 4.38 8.98
N TRP A 66 -6.29 3.27 8.27
CA TRP A 66 -7.08 2.81 7.13
C TRP A 66 -8.04 1.70 7.53
N GLU A 67 -9.31 1.82 7.12
CA GLU A 67 -10.28 0.75 7.33
C GLU A 67 -9.86 -0.54 6.60
N GLU A 68 -10.11 -1.70 7.21
CA GLU A 68 -9.74 -3.03 6.71
C GLU A 68 -10.15 -3.26 5.24
N ARG A 69 -11.30 -2.73 4.81
CA ARG A 69 -11.77 -2.84 3.42
C ARG A 69 -10.80 -2.27 2.39
N HIS A 70 -9.85 -1.41 2.77
CA HIS A 70 -8.84 -0.85 1.87
C HIS A 70 -7.60 -1.72 1.75
N ASP A 71 -7.41 -2.68 2.66
CA ASP A 71 -6.41 -3.71 2.50
C ASP A 71 -6.88 -4.73 1.46
N LYS A 72 -6.23 -4.69 0.29
CA LYS A 72 -6.51 -5.59 -0.82
C LYS A 72 -5.39 -6.61 -0.99
N ARG A 73 -4.59 -6.88 0.05
CA ARG A 73 -3.65 -8.00 0.11
C ARG A 73 -4.43 -9.31 0.26
N GLU A 74 -3.77 -10.42 -0.04
CA GLU A 74 -4.41 -11.74 -0.06
C GLU A 74 -4.19 -12.46 1.26
N PHE A 75 -5.25 -13.03 1.82
CA PHE A 75 -5.25 -13.72 3.11
C PHE A 75 -5.85 -15.12 2.97
N ASP A 76 -5.34 -16.06 3.77
CA ASP A 76 -5.93 -17.37 4.02
C ASP A 76 -6.49 -17.36 5.45
N GLY A 77 -7.80 -17.13 5.58
CA GLY A 77 -8.40 -16.73 6.86
C GLY A 77 -7.78 -15.43 7.38
N ASN A 78 -7.20 -15.48 8.58
CA ASN A 78 -6.52 -14.34 9.20
C ASN A 78 -5.01 -14.31 8.91
N VAL A 79 -4.52 -15.15 7.99
CA VAL A 79 -3.08 -15.29 7.72
C VAL A 79 -2.74 -14.64 6.38
N LEU A 80 -1.95 -13.57 6.42
CA LEU A 80 -1.45 -12.92 5.21
C LEU A 80 -0.62 -13.90 4.37
N ILE A 81 -0.97 -14.03 3.09
CA ILE A 81 -0.23 -14.84 2.12
C ILE A 81 0.94 -14.00 1.57
N PRO A 82 2.20 -14.43 1.76
CA PRO A 82 3.36 -13.74 1.22
C PRO A 82 3.28 -13.59 -0.30
N ASN A 83 3.68 -12.43 -0.81
CA ASN A 83 3.68 -12.11 -2.24
C ASN A 83 4.49 -13.10 -3.09
N GLU A 84 5.56 -13.69 -2.54
CA GLU A 84 6.37 -14.73 -3.20
C GLU A 84 5.60 -16.04 -3.45
N LYS A 85 4.52 -16.29 -2.70
CA LYS A 85 3.66 -17.48 -2.85
C LYS A 85 2.44 -17.22 -3.74
N LEU A 86 2.23 -15.97 -4.17
CA LEU A 86 1.09 -15.61 -5.01
C LEU A 86 1.34 -15.96 -6.48
N PRO A 87 0.28 -16.27 -7.25
CA PRO A 87 0.37 -16.36 -8.69
C PRO A 87 0.93 -15.07 -9.31
N LYS A 88 1.72 -15.19 -10.37
CA LYS A 88 2.40 -14.07 -11.05
C LYS A 88 1.48 -12.89 -11.34
N LYS A 89 0.24 -13.15 -11.78
CA LYS A 89 -0.76 -12.11 -12.05
C LYS A 89 -1.08 -11.26 -10.82
N GLN A 90 -1.27 -11.90 -9.67
CA GLN A 90 -1.60 -11.20 -8.43
C GLN A 90 -0.39 -10.46 -7.88
N ARG A 91 0.81 -11.04 -8.03
CA ARG A 91 2.05 -10.36 -7.68
C ARG A 91 2.24 -9.06 -8.48
N ILE A 92 2.00 -9.11 -9.79
CA ILE A 92 2.01 -7.92 -10.66
C ILE A 92 0.97 -6.90 -10.18
N ARG A 93 -0.26 -7.33 -9.87
CA ARG A 93 -1.31 -6.43 -9.37
C ARG A 93 -0.90 -5.70 -8.08
N ASN A 94 -0.25 -6.38 -7.14
CA ASN A 94 0.22 -5.75 -5.91
C ASN A 94 1.35 -4.75 -6.19
N LEU A 95 2.30 -5.07 -7.07
CA LEU A 95 3.34 -4.12 -7.49
C LEU A 95 2.76 -2.88 -8.20
N VAL A 96 1.69 -3.06 -8.99
CA VAL A 96 0.98 -1.96 -9.65
C VAL A 96 0.29 -1.05 -8.63
N LYS A 97 -0.39 -1.61 -7.63
CA LYS A 97 -0.96 -0.83 -6.51
C LYS A 97 0.13 -0.07 -5.74
N ALA A 98 1.25 -0.75 -5.44
CA ALA A 98 2.39 -0.14 -4.77
C ALA A 98 2.94 1.06 -5.54
N GLY A 99 3.19 0.89 -6.85
CA GLY A 99 3.68 1.98 -7.70
C GLY A 99 2.70 3.15 -7.79
N ALA A 100 1.40 2.88 -7.85
CA ALA A 100 0.38 3.92 -7.88
C ALA A 100 0.33 4.72 -6.56
N LEU A 101 0.48 4.05 -5.41
CA LEU A 101 0.56 4.72 -4.10
C LEU A 101 1.87 5.50 -3.93
N ILE A 102 3.00 5.02 -4.48
CA ILE A 102 4.26 5.78 -4.51
C ILE A 102 4.11 7.04 -5.36
N ALA A 103 3.46 6.94 -6.53
CA ALA A 103 3.17 8.13 -7.34
C ALA A 103 2.30 9.14 -6.58
N ALA A 104 1.26 8.67 -5.89
CA ALA A 104 0.41 9.53 -5.06
C ALA A 104 1.21 10.24 -3.94
N GLU A 105 2.14 9.54 -3.27
CA GLU A 105 2.99 10.14 -2.24
C GLU A 105 3.99 11.15 -2.82
N ILE A 106 4.57 10.87 -3.99
CA ILE A 106 5.45 11.82 -4.69
C ILE A 106 4.68 13.09 -5.06
N ASP A 107 3.47 12.94 -5.63
CA ASP A 107 2.61 14.07 -5.98
C ASP A 107 2.28 14.89 -4.73
N ARG A 108 1.86 14.23 -3.64
CA ARG A 108 1.56 14.86 -2.34
C ARG A 108 2.73 15.70 -1.82
N LEU A 109 3.95 15.18 -1.91
CA LEU A 109 5.17 15.87 -1.47
C LEU A 109 5.61 16.99 -2.42
N SER A 110 5.40 16.82 -3.72
CA SER A 110 5.77 17.79 -4.76
C SER A 110 4.81 18.97 -4.84
N HIS A 111 3.58 18.82 -4.33
CA HIS A 111 2.56 19.87 -4.26
C HIS A 111 2.52 20.64 -2.93
N LYS A 112 3.57 20.52 -2.10
CA LYS A 112 3.68 21.39 -0.91
C LYS A 112 3.95 22.83 -1.35
N GLU A 113 3.05 23.74 -0.94
CA GLU A 113 3.37 25.16 -0.73
C GLU A 113 4.52 25.30 0.29
#